data_AF-A0A8S4S8S8-F1
#
_entry.id   AF-A0A8S4S8S8-F1
#
_cell.length_a   1.000
_cell.length_b   1.000
_cell.length_c   1.000
_cell.angle_alpha   90.00
_cell.angle_beta   90.00
_cell.angle_gamma   90.00
#
_symmetry.space_group_name_H-M   'P 1'
#
loop_
_entity.id
_entity.type
_entity.pdbx_description
1 polymer ?
#
loop_
_entity_poly.entity_id
_entity_poly.type
_entity_poly.pdbx_seq_one_letter_code
_entity_poly.pdbx_strand_id
1 'polypeptide(L)'
;MELREDGDGAAAGEYDRAPKKYSWAEVRQAVHDLRKELSSLSTMVPMAISFRKLGNGKTRVYFLRTPQNGWEITLLYTDVTPSQQPSNSRLDWKPLIESNVALGVSSGKWSREEQLLWERQRVAAWGIASYELHPKTGRVLFPCASSLFVAEEGPNQSPPLVPRSLSTGWGAPLTPAMCPSLPSLVAHAARGDVWLAGDTLRRPARLTYACKGRDERLADDPRQAGVPCYVTQEEFSRYTGIWWQPKCDDDVFRIVYEEVDESEVKIFSFPSSQSSSGEVEEFR
;
A
#
# COMPACT_ATOMS: atom_id res chain seq x y z
N MET A 1 26.32 38.19 -72.90
CA MET A 1 24.98 38.45 -72.33
C MET A 1 25.20 38.56 -70.84
N GLU A 2 24.95 39.77 -70.33
CA GLU A 2 25.43 40.30 -69.06
C GLU A 2 24.82 39.60 -67.83
N LEU A 3 25.66 39.49 -66.80
CA LEU A 3 25.29 39.28 -65.40
C LEU A 3 24.93 40.65 -64.79
N ARG A 4 23.72 40.75 -64.22
CA ARG A 4 23.18 41.68 -63.20
C ARG A 4 21.71 41.26 -63.00
N GLU A 5 21.06 41.27 -61.84
CA GLU A 5 21.30 41.98 -60.59
C GLU A 5 20.50 41.32 -59.45
N ASP A 6 20.88 41.68 -58.23
CA ASP A 6 20.51 41.12 -56.92
C ASP A 6 19.03 41.28 -56.51
N GLY A 7 18.61 40.40 -55.60
CA GLY A 7 17.32 40.42 -54.92
C GLY A 7 17.39 39.81 -53.53
N ASP A 8 18.13 40.50 -52.66
CA ASP A 8 17.85 40.74 -51.23
C ASP A 8 17.43 39.57 -50.30
N GLY A 9 18.37 39.18 -49.44
CA GLY A 9 18.15 39.18 -47.99
C GLY A 9 17.06 38.29 -47.39
N ALA A 10 17.24 36.97 -47.41
CA ALA A 10 16.68 36.10 -46.37
C ALA A 10 17.82 35.64 -45.46
N ALA A 11 18.07 36.42 -44.40
CA ALA A 11 18.95 36.00 -43.32
C ALA A 11 18.46 34.66 -42.76
N ALA A 12 19.22 33.60 -42.99
CA ALA A 12 19.12 32.33 -42.28
C ALA A 12 19.51 32.56 -40.81
N GLY A 13 18.61 33.18 -40.05
CA GLY A 13 18.73 33.38 -38.61
C GLY A 13 18.17 32.17 -37.86
N GLU A 14 18.77 31.00 -38.04
CA GLU A 14 18.39 29.79 -37.30
C GLU A 14 19.46 29.42 -36.26
N TYR A 15 19.07 29.67 -35.01
CA TYR A 15 19.37 28.89 -33.80
C TYR A 15 20.83 28.70 -33.37
N ASP A 16 21.41 29.76 -32.82
CA ASP A 16 22.44 29.60 -31.79
C ASP A 16 22.17 30.54 -30.61
N ARG A 17 21.00 30.39 -29.97
CA ARG A 17 20.74 31.06 -28.69
C ARG A 17 21.52 30.31 -27.62
N ALA A 18 22.62 30.89 -27.19
CA ALA A 18 23.39 30.41 -26.05
C ALA A 18 22.43 30.06 -24.88
N PRO A 19 22.59 28.89 -24.24
CA PRO A 19 21.68 28.45 -23.19
C PRO A 19 21.63 29.52 -22.10
N LYS A 20 20.41 29.97 -21.78
CA LYS A 20 20.18 30.99 -20.77
C LYS A 20 20.73 30.45 -19.44
N LYS A 21 21.72 31.13 -18.88
CA LYS A 21 22.33 30.74 -17.60
C LYS A 21 21.44 31.24 -16.47
N TYR A 22 21.01 30.32 -15.61
CA TYR A 22 20.24 30.63 -14.42
C TYR A 22 21.11 30.41 -13.18
N SER A 23 20.90 31.24 -12.17
CA SER A 23 21.43 31.00 -10.83
C SER A 23 20.71 29.83 -10.17
N TRP A 24 21.36 29.22 -9.18
CA TRP A 24 20.76 28.15 -8.37
C TRP A 24 19.44 28.58 -7.70
N ALA A 25 19.35 29.86 -7.29
CA ALA A 25 18.14 30.40 -6.68
C ALA A 25 16.96 30.46 -7.68
N GLU A 26 17.22 30.90 -8.90
CA GLU A 26 16.22 30.97 -9.97
C GLU A 26 15.73 29.57 -10.36
N VAL A 27 16.63 28.60 -10.51
CA VAL A 27 16.26 27.20 -10.78
C VAL A 27 15.42 26.62 -9.65
N ARG A 28 15.82 26.85 -8.40
CA ARG A 28 15.07 26.37 -7.23
C ARG A 28 13.66 26.95 -7.18
N GLN A 29 13.53 28.25 -7.43
CA GLN A 29 12.23 28.92 -7.45
C GLN A 29 11.34 28.39 -8.59
N ALA A 30 11.89 28.26 -9.79
CA ALA A 30 11.14 27.71 -10.92
C ALA A 30 10.65 26.27 -10.67
N VAL A 31 11.49 25.41 -10.06
CA VAL A 31 11.09 24.05 -9.67
C VAL A 31 10.02 24.06 -8.58
N HIS A 32 10.13 24.96 -7.60
CA HIS A 32 9.13 25.10 -6.55
C HIS A 32 7.76 25.49 -7.13
N ASP A 33 7.71 26.48 -8.01
CA ASP A 33 6.47 26.96 -8.61
C ASP A 33 5.84 25.90 -9.51
N LEU A 34 6.65 25.21 -10.32
CA LEU A 34 6.21 24.07 -11.12
C LEU A 34 5.64 22.93 -10.24
N ARG A 35 6.28 22.60 -9.12
CA ARG A 35 5.77 21.59 -8.18
C ARG A 35 4.43 22.01 -7.59
N LYS A 36 4.25 23.31 -7.28
CA LYS A 36 3.00 23.83 -6.74
C LYS A 36 1.87 23.67 -7.75
N GLU A 37 2.10 23.98 -9.02
CA GLU A 37 1.11 23.79 -10.09
C GLU A 37 0.76 22.30 -10.29
N LEU A 38 1.78 21.44 -10.40
CA LEU A 38 1.61 20.01 -10.63
C LEU A 38 1.04 19.23 -9.44
N SER A 39 1.18 19.74 -8.21
CA SER A 39 0.69 19.05 -7.00
C SER A 39 -0.81 18.76 -7.06
N SER A 40 -1.58 19.64 -7.71
CA SER A 40 -3.02 19.51 -7.89
C SER A 40 -3.45 18.40 -8.87
N LEU A 41 -2.55 17.97 -9.77
CA LEU A 41 -2.83 16.96 -10.81
C LEU A 41 -2.54 15.53 -10.33
N SER A 42 -1.61 15.37 -9.38
CA SER A 42 -1.09 14.07 -8.93
C SER A 42 -2.09 13.24 -8.10
N THR A 43 -3.07 13.86 -7.45
CA THR A 43 -3.93 13.24 -6.41
C THR A 43 -5.29 12.72 -6.90
N MET A 44 -5.50 12.61 -8.22
CA MET A 44 -6.85 12.60 -8.78
C MET A 44 -7.40 11.23 -9.20
N VAL A 45 -6.59 10.16 -9.21
CA VAL A 45 -7.03 8.85 -9.75
C VAL A 45 -7.37 7.88 -8.61
N PRO A 46 -8.61 7.36 -8.54
CA PRO A 46 -8.96 6.27 -7.64
C PRO A 46 -8.14 5.01 -7.92
N MET A 47 -7.69 4.33 -6.86
CA MET A 47 -6.96 3.07 -6.94
C MET A 47 -7.65 1.98 -6.10
N ALA A 48 -7.23 0.72 -6.29
CA ALA A 48 -7.78 -0.45 -5.60
C ALA A 48 -9.32 -0.47 -5.61
N ILE A 49 -9.93 -0.56 -6.79
CA ILE A 49 -11.39 -0.46 -6.94
C ILE A 49 -12.05 -1.81 -6.71
N SER A 50 -13.01 -1.88 -5.79
CA SER A 50 -13.82 -3.08 -5.51
C SER A 50 -15.32 -2.80 -5.66
N PHE A 51 -16.09 -3.81 -6.05
CA PHE A 51 -17.54 -3.71 -6.26
C PHE A 51 -18.29 -4.68 -5.36
N ARG A 52 -19.37 -4.22 -4.74
CA ARG A 52 -20.28 -5.08 -3.95
C ARG A 52 -21.73 -4.75 -4.26
N LYS A 53 -22.53 -5.77 -4.51
CA LYS A 53 -23.99 -5.63 -4.60
C LYS A 53 -24.59 -5.55 -3.20
N LEU A 54 -25.36 -4.50 -2.94
CA LEU A 54 -26.10 -4.31 -1.69
C LEU A 54 -27.49 -4.92 -1.80
N GLY A 55 -28.09 -5.26 -0.64
CA GLY A 55 -29.45 -5.85 -0.59
C GLY A 55 -30.55 -4.94 -1.13
N ASN A 56 -30.31 -3.63 -1.22
CA ASN A 56 -31.22 -2.65 -1.79
C ASN A 56 -31.13 -2.51 -3.33
N GLY A 57 -30.37 -3.39 -3.99
CA GLY A 57 -30.21 -3.40 -5.45
C GLY A 57 -29.15 -2.43 -6.00
N LYS A 58 -28.51 -1.62 -5.15
CA LYS A 58 -27.39 -0.76 -5.55
C LYS A 58 -26.08 -1.54 -5.60
N THR A 59 -25.14 -1.07 -6.40
CA THR A 59 -23.74 -1.52 -6.37
C THR A 59 -22.91 -0.46 -5.67
N ARG A 60 -22.28 -0.82 -4.55
CA ARG A 60 -21.30 0.03 -3.87
C ARG A 60 -19.93 -0.20 -4.50
N VAL A 61 -19.28 0.89 -4.87
CA VAL A 61 -17.91 0.91 -5.39
C VAL A 61 -17.01 1.46 -4.29
N TYR A 62 -16.02 0.68 -3.87
CA TYR A 62 -15.03 1.03 -2.85
C TYR A 62 -13.70 1.35 -3.56
N PHE A 63 -12.98 2.35 -3.08
CA PHE A 63 -11.69 2.73 -3.67
C PHE A 63 -10.84 3.54 -2.69
N LEU A 64 -9.54 3.54 -2.94
CA LEU A 64 -8.55 4.36 -2.25
C LEU A 64 -8.29 5.63 -3.04
N ARG A 65 -8.21 6.76 -2.33
CA ARG A 65 -7.77 8.04 -2.92
C ARG A 65 -7.36 9.04 -1.83
N THR A 66 -6.46 9.95 -2.19
CA THR A 66 -6.14 11.16 -1.41
C THR A 66 -7.24 12.24 -1.58
N PRO A 67 -7.93 12.67 -0.51
CA PRO A 67 -8.91 13.75 -0.57
C PRO A 67 -8.27 15.07 -1.06
N GLN A 68 -9.07 15.97 -1.65
CA GLN A 68 -8.56 17.23 -2.24
C GLN A 68 -7.78 18.13 -1.27
N ASN A 69 -8.15 18.13 0.01
CA ASN A 69 -7.49 18.89 1.07
C ASN A 69 -6.73 17.99 2.05
N GLY A 70 -6.63 16.69 1.75
CA GLY A 70 -5.97 15.69 2.57
C GLY A 70 -4.59 15.34 2.02
N TRP A 71 -3.72 14.85 2.89
CA TRP A 71 -2.38 14.39 2.52
C TRP A 71 -2.29 12.86 2.53
N GLU A 72 -3.32 12.20 3.06
CA GLU A 72 -3.38 10.76 3.28
C GLU A 72 -4.37 10.10 2.33
N ILE A 73 -3.98 8.95 1.77
CA ILE A 73 -4.88 8.05 1.09
C ILE A 73 -5.84 7.44 2.11
N THR A 74 -7.14 7.53 1.83
CA THR A 74 -8.19 6.94 2.66
C THR A 74 -9.18 6.13 1.83
N LEU A 75 -10.01 5.35 2.52
CA LEU A 75 -11.09 4.56 1.94
C LEU A 75 -12.33 5.42 1.68
N LEU A 76 -12.77 5.42 0.43
CA LEU A 76 -13.96 6.11 -0.05
C LEU A 76 -14.89 5.10 -0.71
N TYR A 77 -16.16 5.49 -0.83
CA TYR A 77 -17.13 4.73 -1.59
C TYR A 77 -18.09 5.62 -2.36
N THR A 78 -18.77 5.03 -3.34
CA THR A 78 -19.92 5.62 -4.00
C THR A 78 -20.94 4.53 -4.33
N ASP A 79 -22.23 4.86 -4.28
CA ASP A 79 -23.32 3.93 -4.57
C ASP A 79 -23.88 4.22 -5.95
N VAL A 80 -23.87 3.21 -6.81
CA VAL A 80 -24.37 3.28 -8.17
C VAL A 80 -25.64 2.45 -8.30
N THR A 81 -26.72 3.10 -8.76
CA THR A 81 -27.94 2.41 -9.19
C THR A 81 -27.78 1.93 -10.63
N PRO A 82 -28.07 0.66 -10.95
CA PRO A 82 -28.11 0.21 -12.33
C PRO A 82 -29.12 1.04 -13.14
N SER A 83 -28.65 1.70 -14.20
CA SER A 83 -29.49 2.46 -15.14
C SER A 83 -29.20 1.98 -16.56
N GLN A 84 -30.25 1.83 -17.38
CA GLN A 84 -30.10 1.51 -18.80
C GLN A 84 -29.81 2.75 -19.65
N GLN A 85 -30.06 3.96 -19.13
CA GLN A 85 -29.77 5.21 -19.83
C GLN A 85 -28.38 5.73 -19.45
N PRO A 86 -27.57 6.15 -20.43
CA PRO A 86 -26.28 6.79 -20.17
C PRO A 86 -26.50 8.12 -19.46
N SER A 87 -25.81 8.32 -18.34
CA SER A 87 -25.86 9.55 -17.56
C SER A 87 -24.45 10.14 -17.40
N ASN A 88 -24.30 11.44 -17.67
CA ASN A 88 -23.07 12.18 -17.39
C ASN A 88 -23.00 12.71 -15.94
N SER A 89 -23.79 12.14 -15.03
CA SER A 89 -23.78 12.53 -13.63
C SER A 89 -22.46 12.15 -12.97
N ARG A 90 -21.83 13.12 -12.31
CA ARG A 90 -20.65 12.85 -11.48
C ARG A 90 -21.06 12.00 -10.28
N LEU A 91 -20.28 10.95 -10.01
CA LEU A 91 -20.46 10.13 -8.82
C LEU A 91 -20.05 10.92 -7.58
N ASP A 92 -20.91 10.91 -6.57
CA ASP A 92 -20.62 11.53 -5.28
C ASP A 92 -19.74 10.58 -4.45
N TRP A 93 -18.57 11.06 -4.03
CA TRP A 93 -17.55 10.25 -3.35
C TRP A 93 -17.62 10.54 -1.86
N LYS A 94 -17.90 9.50 -1.08
CA LYS A 94 -18.15 9.61 0.37
C LYS A 94 -17.06 8.87 1.15
N PRO A 95 -16.63 9.40 2.31
CA PRO A 95 -15.69 8.68 3.17
C PRO A 95 -16.34 7.40 3.69
N LEU A 96 -15.64 6.28 3.55
CA LEU A 96 -16.07 5.02 4.15
C LEU A 96 -15.78 5.01 5.65
N ILE A 97 -14.66 5.61 6.05
CA ILE A 97 -14.14 5.62 7.41
C ILE A 97 -13.89 7.05 7.89
N GLU A 98 -13.87 7.26 9.20
CA GLU A 98 -13.47 8.54 9.80
C GLU A 98 -11.97 8.81 9.56
N SER A 99 -11.60 10.08 9.30
CA SER A 99 -10.28 10.49 8.77
C SER A 99 -9.09 10.41 9.76
N ASN A 100 -9.33 10.01 10.99
CA ASN A 100 -8.43 10.12 12.15
C ASN A 100 -7.65 8.82 12.46
N VAL A 101 -7.74 7.82 11.58
CA VAL A 101 -7.11 6.50 11.80
C VAL A 101 -5.58 6.59 11.82
N ALA A 102 -4.97 7.37 10.93
CA ALA A 102 -3.51 7.52 10.89
C ALA A 102 -2.97 8.42 12.01
N LEU A 103 -3.73 9.47 12.36
CA LEU A 103 -3.32 10.48 13.37
C LEU A 103 -3.35 9.95 14.81
N GLY A 104 -4.15 8.90 15.09
CA GLY A 104 -4.20 8.29 16.43
C GLY A 104 -3.02 7.36 16.75
N VAL A 105 -2.28 6.92 15.72
CA VAL A 105 -1.23 5.88 15.82
C VAL A 105 0.15 6.46 15.52
N SER A 106 0.24 7.73 15.09
CA SER A 106 1.44 8.43 14.67
C SER A 106 2.36 8.83 15.84
N SER A 107 2.83 7.83 16.60
CA SER A 107 4.04 7.94 17.41
C SER A 107 4.99 6.73 17.20
N GLY A 108 4.64 5.77 16.36
CA GLY A 108 5.44 4.57 16.12
C GLY A 108 6.45 4.75 15.00
N LYS A 109 7.73 4.52 15.26
CA LYS A 109 8.73 4.24 14.22
C LYS A 109 8.21 3.04 13.40
N TRP A 110 8.08 3.18 12.08
CA TRP A 110 7.68 2.05 11.22
C TRP A 110 8.68 0.91 11.37
N SER A 111 8.18 -0.33 11.36
CA SER A 111 9.09 -1.49 11.41
C SER A 111 9.94 -1.54 10.14
N ARG A 112 11.18 -2.03 10.27
CA ARG A 112 12.10 -2.20 9.12
C ARG A 112 11.48 -3.06 8.02
N GLU A 113 10.84 -4.18 8.39
CA GLU A 113 10.19 -5.09 7.44
C GLU A 113 9.05 -4.40 6.66
N GLU A 114 8.28 -3.54 7.32
CA GLU A 114 7.20 -2.76 6.67
C GLU A 114 7.75 -1.68 5.73
N GLN A 115 8.80 -0.96 6.14
CA GLN A 115 9.47 0.04 5.28
C GLN A 115 10.00 -0.60 3.99
N LEU A 116 10.73 -1.73 4.13
CA LEU A 116 11.29 -2.45 2.99
C LEU A 116 10.19 -3.01 2.05
N LEU A 117 9.07 -3.46 2.61
CA LEU A 117 7.93 -3.90 1.80
C LEU A 117 7.34 -2.76 0.98
N TRP A 118 7.20 -1.56 1.56
CA TRP A 118 6.69 -0.38 0.84
C TRP A 118 7.62 0.11 -0.26
N GLU A 119 8.93 0.08 -0.03
CA GLU A 119 9.93 0.38 -1.07
C GLU A 119 9.74 -0.53 -2.29
N ARG A 120 9.61 -1.85 -2.05
CA ARG A 120 9.43 -2.87 -3.10
C ARG A 120 8.08 -2.80 -3.80
N GLN A 121 7.04 -2.36 -3.08
CA GLN A 121 5.71 -2.10 -3.65
C GLN A 121 5.62 -0.73 -4.34
N ARG A 122 6.67 0.11 -4.24
CA ARG A 122 6.72 1.48 -4.75
C ARG A 122 5.60 2.36 -4.20
N VAL A 123 5.24 2.14 -2.93
CA VAL A 123 4.21 2.92 -2.21
C VAL A 123 4.84 4.21 -1.70
N ALA A 124 4.58 5.32 -2.40
CA ALA A 124 5.12 6.64 -2.05
C ALA A 124 4.15 7.51 -1.23
N ALA A 125 2.87 7.14 -1.18
CA ALA A 125 1.82 7.94 -0.59
C ALA A 125 1.50 7.50 0.83
N TRP A 126 1.22 8.47 1.70
CA TRP A 126 0.88 8.25 3.10
C TRP A 126 -0.57 7.77 3.25
N GLY A 127 -0.87 6.98 4.27
CA GLY A 127 -2.21 6.50 4.59
C GLY A 127 -2.42 5.03 4.26
N ILE A 128 -3.60 4.68 3.76
CA ILE A 128 -3.98 3.30 3.44
C ILE A 128 -3.48 2.93 2.05
N ALA A 129 -2.52 2.02 1.96
CA ALA A 129 -1.93 1.58 0.68
C ALA A 129 -2.76 0.49 -0.02
N SER A 130 -3.42 -0.37 0.74
CA SER A 130 -4.22 -1.49 0.24
C SER A 130 -5.34 -1.84 1.21
N TYR A 131 -6.33 -2.57 0.73
CA TYR A 131 -7.38 -3.15 1.57
C TYR A 131 -7.91 -4.45 0.94
N GLU A 132 -8.56 -5.26 1.77
CA GLU A 132 -9.33 -6.42 1.36
C GLU A 132 -10.80 -6.24 1.71
N LEU A 133 -11.70 -6.61 0.80
CA LEU A 133 -13.14 -6.54 0.97
C LEU A 133 -13.74 -7.93 0.94
N HIS A 134 -14.42 -8.33 2.02
CA HIS A 134 -15.20 -9.56 2.01
C HIS A 134 -16.54 -9.33 1.31
N PRO A 135 -16.83 -10.04 0.19
CA PRO A 135 -17.96 -9.71 -0.68
C PRO A 135 -19.33 -9.91 0.00
N LYS A 136 -19.46 -10.91 0.87
CA LYS A 136 -20.75 -11.24 1.50
C LYS A 136 -21.06 -10.28 2.66
N THR A 137 -20.15 -10.15 3.62
CA THR A 137 -20.38 -9.34 4.82
C THR A 137 -20.14 -7.85 4.58
N GLY A 138 -19.28 -7.49 3.64
CA GLY A 138 -18.85 -6.10 3.45
C GLY A 138 -17.78 -5.64 4.43
N ARG A 139 -17.22 -6.56 5.19
CA ARG A 139 -16.10 -6.31 6.08
C ARG A 139 -14.88 -5.90 5.27
N VAL A 140 -14.26 -4.80 5.67
CA VAL A 140 -13.04 -4.25 5.06
C VAL A 140 -11.89 -4.40 6.04
N LEU A 141 -10.77 -4.94 5.56
CA LEU A 141 -9.53 -5.09 6.30
C LEU A 141 -8.45 -4.25 5.62
N PHE A 142 -7.68 -3.49 6.38
CA PHE A 142 -6.61 -2.69 5.81
C PHE A 142 -5.48 -2.46 6.82
N PRO A 143 -4.21 -2.59 6.40
CA PRO A 143 -3.08 -2.16 7.20
C PRO A 143 -2.96 -0.62 7.18
N CYS A 144 -2.63 -0.04 8.32
CA CYS A 144 -2.31 1.39 8.44
C CYS A 144 -1.43 1.61 9.69
N ALA A 145 -0.37 2.40 9.56
CA ALA A 145 0.52 2.77 10.66
C ALA A 145 0.99 1.57 11.52
N SER A 146 1.57 0.55 10.87
CA SER A 146 2.08 -0.67 11.52
C SER A 146 1.04 -1.48 12.30
N SER A 147 -0.25 -1.18 12.11
CA SER A 147 -1.39 -1.83 12.76
C SER A 147 -2.38 -2.32 11.71
N LEU A 148 -3.22 -3.27 12.10
CA LEU A 148 -4.26 -3.81 11.23
C LEU A 148 -5.64 -3.35 11.69
N PHE A 149 -6.43 -2.81 10.77
CA PHE A 149 -7.74 -2.27 11.07
C PHE A 149 -8.84 -3.01 10.32
N VAL A 150 -10.00 -3.08 10.96
CA VAL A 150 -11.22 -3.63 10.39
C VAL A 150 -12.32 -2.58 10.44
N ALA A 151 -13.04 -2.40 9.33
CA ALA A 151 -14.26 -1.62 9.25
C ALA A 151 -15.40 -2.49 8.75
N GLU A 152 -16.54 -2.49 9.44
CA GLU A 152 -17.71 -3.29 9.09
C GLU A 152 -18.98 -2.50 9.41
N GLU A 153 -19.94 -2.49 8.48
CA GLU A 153 -21.24 -1.83 8.68
C GLU A 153 -22.11 -2.69 9.61
N GLY A 154 -22.33 -2.23 10.85
CA GLY A 154 -23.29 -2.85 11.76
C GLY A 154 -24.76 -2.63 11.33
N PRO A 155 -25.73 -3.32 11.96
CA PRO A 155 -27.15 -3.28 11.57
C PRO A 155 -27.78 -1.87 11.52
N ASN A 156 -27.25 -0.93 12.32
CA ASN A 156 -27.70 0.46 12.41
C ASN A 156 -26.55 1.46 12.16
N GLN A 157 -25.44 1.03 11.56
CA GLN A 157 -24.32 1.92 11.26
C GLN A 157 -24.28 2.21 9.77
N SER A 158 -24.16 3.49 9.43
CA SER A 158 -23.87 3.96 8.09
C SER A 158 -22.50 4.64 8.08
N PRO A 159 -21.74 4.57 6.98
CA PRO A 159 -20.51 5.33 6.86
C PRO A 159 -20.70 6.84 7.14
N PRO A 160 -19.67 7.55 7.66
CA PRO A 160 -18.31 7.05 7.93
C PRO A 160 -18.25 6.11 9.15
N LEU A 161 -17.52 5.01 9.00
CA LEU A 161 -17.32 4.00 10.03
C LEU A 161 -16.11 4.36 10.90
N VAL A 162 -16.15 3.99 12.18
CA VAL A 162 -14.98 4.04 13.07
C VAL A 162 -14.24 2.71 12.95
N PRO A 163 -13.04 2.66 12.34
CA PRO A 163 -12.32 1.41 12.20
C PRO A 163 -11.80 0.93 13.54
N ARG A 164 -11.78 -0.39 13.71
CA ARG A 164 -11.38 -1.03 14.95
C ARG A 164 -10.03 -1.71 14.74
N SER A 165 -9.09 -1.44 15.63
CA SER A 165 -7.78 -2.10 15.59
C SER A 165 -7.92 -3.58 15.94
N LEU A 166 -7.32 -4.44 15.14
CA LEU A 166 -7.22 -5.87 15.36
C LEU A 166 -5.90 -6.16 16.08
N SER A 167 -5.95 -6.88 17.19
CA SER A 167 -4.73 -7.37 17.84
C SER A 167 -4.06 -8.38 16.94
N THR A 168 -2.81 -8.11 16.52
CA THR A 168 -2.01 -8.95 15.61
C THR A 168 -0.81 -9.59 16.29
N GLY A 169 -0.46 -9.16 17.50
CA GLY A 169 0.59 -9.77 18.31
C GLY A 169 1.81 -8.87 18.35
N TRP A 170 2.97 -9.40 17.97
CA TRP A 170 4.24 -8.69 18.01
C TRP A 170 4.75 -8.43 16.59
N GLY A 171 5.12 -7.18 16.30
CA GLY A 171 5.60 -6.75 14.98
C GLY A 171 4.49 -6.17 14.10
N ALA A 172 4.89 -5.56 12.98
CA ALA A 172 3.95 -5.04 11.99
C ALA A 172 3.31 -6.20 11.22
N PRO A 173 1.99 -6.20 10.99
CA PRO A 173 1.32 -7.26 10.27
C PRO A 173 1.51 -7.11 8.76
N LEU A 174 2.45 -7.88 8.22
CA LEU A 174 2.78 -7.88 6.80
C LEU A 174 1.81 -8.76 6.01
N THR A 175 1.48 -8.29 4.81
CA THR A 175 0.60 -8.96 3.83
C THR A 175 -0.59 -9.70 4.47
N PRO A 176 -1.44 -8.99 5.23
CA PRO A 176 -2.58 -9.59 5.89
C PRO A 176 -3.57 -10.14 4.83
N ALA A 177 -4.15 -11.30 5.12
CA ALA A 177 -5.13 -11.98 4.29
C ALA A 177 -6.32 -12.44 5.14
N MET A 178 -7.52 -12.00 4.78
CA MET A 178 -8.77 -12.38 5.44
C MET A 178 -9.20 -13.78 5.01
N CYS A 179 -9.70 -14.59 5.95
CA CYS A 179 -10.22 -15.91 5.63
C CYS A 179 -11.53 -15.79 4.83
N PRO A 180 -11.64 -16.40 3.63
CA PRO A 180 -12.83 -16.27 2.77
C PRO A 180 -14.10 -16.91 3.33
N SER A 181 -13.97 -17.97 4.14
CA SER A 181 -15.10 -18.67 4.76
C SER A 181 -15.51 -18.05 6.09
N LEU A 182 -14.56 -17.50 6.84
CA LEU A 182 -14.81 -16.89 8.15
C LEU A 182 -14.05 -15.56 8.26
N PRO A 183 -14.62 -14.44 7.80
CA PRO A 183 -13.93 -13.15 7.68
C PRO A 183 -13.52 -12.51 9.01
N SER A 184 -13.90 -13.10 10.14
CA SER A 184 -13.37 -12.72 11.46
C SER A 184 -11.95 -13.23 11.72
N LEU A 185 -11.44 -14.16 10.91
CA LEU A 185 -10.07 -14.68 10.97
C LEU A 185 -9.21 -14.03 9.89
N VAL A 186 -7.98 -13.69 10.26
CA VAL A 186 -7.00 -13.04 9.41
C VAL A 186 -5.64 -13.68 9.63
N ALA A 187 -5.01 -14.16 8.56
CA ALA A 187 -3.63 -14.60 8.57
C ALA A 187 -2.72 -13.44 8.16
N HIS A 188 -1.52 -13.38 8.69
CA HIS A 188 -0.52 -12.37 8.36
C HIS A 188 0.86 -12.90 8.68
N ALA A 189 1.89 -12.30 8.09
CA ALA A 189 3.27 -12.56 8.47
C ALA A 189 3.75 -11.50 9.45
N ALA A 190 4.51 -11.90 10.46
CA ALA A 190 5.17 -10.98 11.38
C ALA A 190 6.39 -11.66 12.02
N ARG A 191 7.53 -10.96 12.05
CA ARG A 191 8.77 -11.44 12.69
C ARG A 191 9.20 -12.83 12.19
N GLY A 192 9.15 -13.02 10.87
CA GLY A 192 9.58 -14.26 10.21
C GLY A 192 8.62 -15.45 10.30
N ASP A 193 7.40 -15.28 10.82
CA ASP A 193 6.42 -16.37 10.91
C ASP A 193 5.00 -15.97 10.53
N VAL A 194 4.17 -16.97 10.27
CA VAL A 194 2.73 -16.84 10.04
C VAL A 194 1.99 -16.78 11.37
N TRP A 195 1.12 -15.79 11.50
CA TRP A 195 0.27 -15.56 12.65
C TRP A 195 -1.19 -15.47 12.25
N LEU A 196 -2.07 -15.90 13.16
CA LEU A 196 -3.50 -15.82 13.06
C LEU A 196 -4.05 -14.80 14.06
N ALA A 197 -4.79 -13.83 13.56
CA ALA A 197 -5.51 -12.83 14.32
C ALA A 197 -7.01 -12.94 14.04
N GLY A 198 -7.84 -12.47 14.95
CA GLY A 198 -9.28 -12.47 14.73
C GLY A 198 -10.09 -12.04 15.95
N ASP A 199 -11.32 -11.60 15.73
CA ASP A 199 -12.18 -11.10 16.81
C ASP A 199 -12.62 -12.22 17.77
N THR A 200 -12.71 -13.45 17.25
CA THR A 200 -13.06 -14.64 18.04
C THR A 200 -11.89 -15.18 18.84
N LEU A 201 -10.66 -14.74 18.54
CA LEU A 201 -9.46 -15.16 19.23
C LEU A 201 -9.20 -14.24 20.43
N ARG A 202 -8.99 -14.84 21.61
CA ARG A 202 -8.61 -14.08 22.81
C ARG A 202 -7.27 -13.36 22.65
N ARG A 203 -6.37 -13.97 21.89
CA ARG A 203 -5.04 -13.45 21.57
C ARG A 203 -4.62 -13.97 20.20
N PRO A 204 -3.75 -13.23 19.48
CA PRO A 204 -3.11 -13.73 18.27
C PRO A 204 -2.41 -15.06 18.51
N ALA A 205 -2.52 -15.98 17.54
CA ALA A 205 -1.93 -17.30 17.60
C ALA A 205 -0.84 -17.43 16.54
N ARG A 206 0.38 -17.78 16.96
CA ARG A 206 1.48 -18.10 16.05
C ARG A 206 1.23 -19.48 15.43
N LEU A 207 1.29 -19.59 14.11
CA LEU A 207 1.02 -20.82 13.37
C LEU A 207 2.30 -21.56 12.97
N THR A 208 3.37 -20.84 12.67
CA THR A 208 4.67 -21.40 12.29
C THR A 208 5.75 -21.02 13.28
N TYR A 209 6.84 -21.79 13.30
CA TYR A 209 7.99 -21.56 14.19
C TYR A 209 9.31 -21.67 13.42
N ALA A 210 9.33 -21.14 12.20
CA ALA A 210 10.48 -21.18 11.29
C ALA A 210 11.61 -20.28 11.80
N CYS A 211 11.26 -19.04 12.20
CA CYS A 211 12.20 -18.08 12.79
C CYS A 211 12.32 -18.35 14.30
N LYS A 212 13.54 -18.53 14.80
CA LYS A 212 13.79 -18.76 16.23
C LYS A 212 13.61 -17.48 17.05
N GLY A 213 13.71 -16.31 16.43
CA GLY A 213 13.43 -15.00 17.02
C GLY A 213 14.37 -14.64 18.18
N ARG A 214 15.57 -15.23 18.20
CA ARG A 214 16.58 -15.06 19.26
C ARG A 214 17.71 -14.12 18.88
N ASP A 215 18.02 -14.03 17.58
CA ASP A 215 19.12 -13.21 17.06
C ASP A 215 18.62 -12.29 15.94
N GLU A 216 19.15 -11.07 15.90
CA GLU A 216 18.85 -10.09 14.84
C GLU A 216 19.73 -10.32 13.59
N ARG A 217 20.76 -11.16 13.70
CA ARG A 217 21.70 -11.44 12.62
C ARG A 217 21.11 -12.46 11.66
N LEU A 218 21.14 -12.13 10.37
CA LEU A 218 20.58 -13.01 9.34
C LEU A 218 21.37 -14.31 9.18
N ALA A 219 22.63 -14.34 9.65
CA ALA A 219 23.47 -15.54 9.65
C ALA A 219 22.94 -16.63 10.59
N ASP A 220 22.38 -16.24 11.74
CA ASP A 220 22.04 -17.17 12.83
C ASP A 220 20.59 -17.67 12.76
N ASP A 221 19.71 -16.92 12.08
CA ASP A 221 18.29 -17.23 11.90
C ASP A 221 17.80 -16.99 10.45
N PRO A 222 18.23 -17.83 9.47
CA PRO A 222 18.01 -17.58 8.05
C PRO A 222 16.64 -18.06 7.52
N ARG A 223 15.74 -18.53 8.38
CA ARG A 223 14.47 -19.14 7.99
C ARG A 223 13.28 -18.25 8.30
N GLN A 224 12.36 -18.16 7.35
CA GLN A 224 11.14 -17.38 7.48
C GLN A 224 9.95 -18.11 6.86
N ALA A 225 8.75 -17.85 7.39
CA ALA A 225 7.50 -18.40 6.87
C ALA A 225 6.48 -17.28 6.61
N GLY A 226 5.80 -17.38 5.46
CA GLY A 226 4.74 -16.45 5.05
C GLY A 226 5.20 -15.18 4.34
N VAL A 227 6.51 -14.95 4.23
CA VAL A 227 7.11 -13.81 3.52
C VAL A 227 7.97 -14.33 2.36
N PRO A 228 7.76 -13.86 1.11
CA PRO A 228 8.63 -14.23 0.00
C PRO A 228 10.02 -13.62 0.13
N CYS A 229 11.06 -14.27 -0.42
CA CYS A 229 12.42 -13.72 -0.44
C CYS A 229 12.55 -12.42 -1.26
N TYR A 230 13.67 -11.71 -1.09
CA TYR A 230 13.93 -10.42 -1.77
C TYR A 230 13.71 -10.49 -3.29
N VAL A 231 14.34 -11.45 -3.96
CA VAL A 231 14.26 -11.62 -5.42
C VAL A 231 12.82 -11.80 -5.89
N THR A 232 12.00 -12.54 -5.14
CA THR A 232 10.60 -12.75 -5.47
C THR A 232 9.79 -11.44 -5.41
N GLN A 233 10.09 -10.58 -4.42
CA GLN A 233 9.41 -9.30 -4.28
C GLN A 233 9.84 -8.32 -5.37
N GLU A 234 11.15 -8.21 -5.63
CA GLU A 234 11.72 -7.21 -6.55
C GLU A 234 11.52 -7.59 -8.02
N GLU A 235 11.84 -8.83 -8.40
CA GLU A 235 11.89 -9.26 -9.80
C GLU A 235 10.55 -9.82 -10.30
N PHE A 236 9.73 -10.38 -9.40
CA PHE A 236 8.47 -11.05 -9.76
C PHE A 236 7.23 -10.32 -9.25
N SER A 237 7.38 -9.20 -8.53
CA SER A 237 6.26 -8.43 -7.97
C SER A 237 5.28 -9.27 -7.13
N ARG A 238 5.78 -10.33 -6.48
CA ARG A 238 4.99 -11.20 -5.59
C ARG A 238 5.36 -10.90 -4.15
N TYR A 239 4.43 -10.23 -3.45
CA TYR A 239 4.64 -9.76 -2.10
C TYR A 239 4.04 -10.66 -1.02
N THR A 240 3.08 -11.53 -1.37
CA THR A 240 2.43 -12.48 -0.43
C THR A 240 3.08 -13.85 -0.48
N GLY A 241 3.24 -14.46 0.70
CA GLY A 241 3.62 -15.86 0.91
C GLY A 241 2.55 -16.66 1.65
N ILE A 242 1.31 -16.16 1.74
CA ILE A 242 0.20 -16.76 2.50
C ILE A 242 -1.05 -16.81 1.63
N TRP A 243 -1.69 -18.00 1.54
CA TRP A 243 -2.91 -18.22 0.77
C TRP A 243 -3.92 -19.06 1.54
N TRP A 244 -5.09 -18.48 1.81
CA TRP A 244 -6.21 -19.20 2.42
C TRP A 244 -6.85 -20.19 1.45
N GLN A 245 -7.30 -21.34 1.98
CA GLN A 245 -8.24 -22.20 1.28
C GLN A 245 -9.54 -21.41 1.01
N PRO A 246 -9.99 -21.26 -0.25
CA PRO A 246 -11.11 -20.38 -0.59
C PRO A 246 -12.48 -20.94 -0.20
N LYS A 247 -12.60 -22.27 -0.13
CA LYS A 247 -13.82 -22.98 0.25
C LYS A 247 -13.51 -23.96 1.36
N CYS A 248 -14.28 -23.89 2.42
CA CYS A 248 -14.17 -24.77 3.58
C CYS A 248 -15.45 -25.61 3.63
N ASP A 249 -15.32 -26.92 3.37
CA ASP A 249 -16.45 -27.86 3.39
C ASP A 249 -16.51 -28.64 4.72
N ASP A 250 -15.51 -28.45 5.58
CA ASP A 250 -15.39 -28.99 6.93
C ASP A 250 -15.10 -27.88 7.95
N ASP A 251 -14.95 -28.22 9.22
CA ASP A 251 -14.61 -27.28 10.30
C ASP A 251 -13.10 -26.98 10.39
N VAL A 252 -12.32 -27.28 9.33
CA VAL A 252 -10.86 -27.15 9.32
C VAL A 252 -10.43 -26.07 8.33
N PHE A 253 -9.99 -24.93 8.85
CA PHE A 253 -9.43 -23.86 8.03
C PHE A 253 -7.98 -24.18 7.66
N ARG A 254 -7.63 -24.02 6.38
CA ARG A 254 -6.30 -24.33 5.85
C ARG A 254 -5.65 -23.12 5.20
N ILE A 255 -4.35 -23.02 5.38
CA ILE A 255 -3.48 -22.00 4.79
C ILE A 255 -2.35 -22.74 4.08
N VAL A 256 -2.13 -22.42 2.81
CA VAL A 256 -0.86 -22.71 2.13
C VAL A 256 0.06 -21.53 2.41
N TYR A 257 1.29 -21.81 2.80
CA TYR A 257 2.30 -20.78 3.02
C TYR A 257 3.63 -21.18 2.39
N GLU A 258 4.44 -20.18 2.07
CA GLU A 258 5.82 -20.35 1.64
C GLU A 258 6.75 -20.32 2.85
N GLU A 259 7.62 -21.31 2.97
CA GLU A 259 8.74 -21.32 3.92
C GLU A 259 10.04 -21.14 3.14
N VAL A 260 10.86 -20.18 3.55
CA VAL A 260 12.09 -19.78 2.88
C VAL A 260 13.26 -20.09 3.80
N ASP A 261 14.30 -20.71 3.26
CA ASP A 261 15.60 -20.92 3.92
C ASP A 261 16.69 -20.22 3.11
N GLU A 262 17.24 -19.13 3.67
CA GLU A 262 18.27 -18.30 3.02
C GLU A 262 19.68 -18.60 3.54
N SER A 263 19.91 -19.78 4.16
CA SER A 263 21.21 -20.14 4.76
C SER A 263 22.37 -20.01 3.77
N GLU A 264 22.16 -20.47 2.53
CA GLU A 264 23.15 -20.50 1.43
C GLU A 264 23.16 -19.21 0.58
N VAL A 265 22.29 -18.24 0.88
CA VAL A 265 22.25 -16.95 0.17
C VAL A 265 23.35 -16.04 0.74
N LYS A 266 23.99 -15.19 -0.06
CA LYS A 266 25.06 -14.33 0.47
C LYS A 266 24.49 -13.20 1.33
N ILE A 267 25.20 -12.83 2.39
CA ILE A 267 24.87 -11.65 3.20
C ILE A 267 25.62 -10.44 2.65
N PHE A 268 24.89 -9.36 2.41
CA PHE A 268 25.44 -8.03 2.12
C PHE A 268 25.13 -7.08 3.26
N SER A 269 26.01 -6.10 3.47
CA SER A 269 25.90 -5.16 4.59
C SER A 269 25.92 -3.73 4.06
N PHE A 270 24.88 -2.96 4.35
CA PHE A 270 24.71 -1.57 3.89
C PHE A 270 24.54 -0.60 5.08
N PRO A 271 24.99 0.65 4.97
CA PRO A 271 24.80 1.63 6.05
C PRO A 271 23.33 1.79 6.43
N SER A 272 23.01 1.76 7.73
CA SER A 272 21.65 1.99 8.19
C SER A 272 21.22 3.43 7.97
N SER A 273 19.99 3.64 7.51
CA SER A 273 19.36 4.97 7.43
C SER A 273 18.73 5.41 8.76
N GLN A 274 18.61 4.49 9.74
CA GLN A 274 17.89 4.71 10.99
C GLN A 274 18.80 5.12 12.16
N SER A 275 20.12 5.01 11.99
CA SER A 275 21.09 5.34 13.03
C SER A 275 22.15 6.32 12.54
N SER A 276 22.58 7.23 13.42
CA SER A 276 23.70 8.14 13.17
C SER A 276 25.05 7.56 13.60
N SER A 277 25.04 6.34 14.16
CA SER A 277 26.18 5.67 14.81
C SER A 277 27.04 4.82 13.88
N GLY A 278 26.79 4.82 12.56
CA GLY A 278 27.54 4.00 11.61
C GLY A 278 27.18 2.51 11.68
N GLU A 279 25.98 2.18 12.20
CA GLU A 279 25.49 0.81 12.18
C GLU A 279 25.20 0.38 10.74
N VAL A 280 25.33 -0.93 10.53
CA VAL A 280 25.19 -1.54 9.22
C VAL A 280 24.05 -2.55 9.29
N GLU A 281 23.24 -2.57 8.25
CA GLU A 281 22.11 -3.46 8.08
C GLU A 281 22.49 -4.62 7.16
N GLU A 282 22.21 -5.84 7.62
CA GLU A 282 22.40 -7.06 6.84
C GLU A 282 21.18 -7.32 5.93
N PHE A 283 21.45 -7.80 4.71
CA PHE A 283 20.46 -8.20 3.70
C PHE A 283 20.89 -9.52 3.05
N ARG A 284 19.90 -10.35 2.71
CA ARG A 284 20.03 -11.53 1.85
C ARG A 284 19.52 -11.19 0.44
#